data_AF-A0AAP0JJR0-F1
#
_entry.id   AF-A0AAP0JJR0-F1
#
_cell.length_a   1.000
_cell.length_b   1.000
_cell.length_c   1.000
_cell.angle_alpha   90.00
_cell.angle_beta   90.00
_cell.angle_gamma   90.00
#
_symmetry.space_group_name_H-M   'P 1'
#
loop_
_entity.id
_entity.type
_entity.pdbx_description
1 polymer ?
#
loop_
_entity_poly.entity_id
_entity_poly.type
_entity_poly.pdbx_seq_one_letter_code
_entity_poly.pdbx_strand_id
1 'polypeptide(L)'
;MDDLKSEWILVFFDREENIIGTIADQKRSAVVQNLKSPMRTKVVTFYPAQILHISELEIKETKPMGSTPIIIVVFQTQQIHCIRERQGSITEGGKDTIHTVYYAWAMQQMDVEELGEGALYPLWRLREMQQLGIQALI
;
A
#
# COMPACT_ATOMS: atom_id res chain seq x y z
N MET A 1 6.79 -12.56 -24.91
CA MET A 1 6.93 -13.46 -23.73
C MET A 1 6.60 -12.61 -22.51
N ASP A 2 5.43 -11.98 -22.55
CA ASP A 2 5.13 -10.79 -21.72
C ASP A 2 3.74 -10.86 -21.06
N ASP A 3 2.81 -11.67 -21.61
CA ASP A 3 1.47 -11.87 -21.03
C ASP A 3 1.44 -12.79 -19.79
N LEU A 4 2.43 -13.66 -19.60
CA LEU A 4 2.43 -14.54 -18.42
C LEU A 4 2.79 -13.77 -17.13
N LYS A 5 3.40 -12.59 -17.21
CA LYS A 5 3.76 -11.82 -16.00
C LYS A 5 2.56 -11.14 -15.35
N SER A 6 1.55 -10.76 -16.13
CA SER A 6 0.36 -10.04 -15.65
C SER A 6 -0.67 -10.96 -15.00
N GLU A 7 -0.88 -12.18 -15.53
CA GLU A 7 -1.89 -13.10 -14.98
C GLU A 7 -1.58 -13.56 -13.54
N TRP A 8 -0.31 -13.83 -13.21
CA TRP A 8 0.07 -14.22 -11.83
C TRP A 8 -0.02 -13.06 -10.82
N ILE A 9 0.15 -11.82 -11.27
CA ILE A 9 0.02 -10.63 -10.42
C ILE A 9 -1.45 -10.43 -10.03
N LEU A 10 -2.39 -10.67 -10.94
CA LEU A 10 -3.82 -10.57 -10.65
C LEU A 10 -4.22 -11.60 -9.60
N VAL A 11 -3.77 -12.86 -9.69
CA VAL A 11 -4.03 -13.89 -8.66
C VAL A 11 -3.44 -13.51 -7.29
N PHE A 12 -2.32 -12.78 -7.27
CA PHE A 12 -1.67 -12.31 -6.04
C PHE A 12 -2.45 -11.18 -5.34
N PHE A 13 -3.06 -10.29 -6.13
CA PHE A 13 -3.80 -9.12 -5.63
C PHE A 13 -5.32 -9.30 -5.59
N ASP A 14 -5.86 -10.44 -6.05
CA ASP A 14 -7.30 -10.78 -6.07
C ASP A 14 -7.95 -10.88 -4.67
N ARG A 15 -7.17 -10.72 -3.60
CA ARG A 15 -7.72 -10.21 -2.33
C ARG A 15 -7.43 -8.73 -2.22
N GLU A 16 -8.26 -7.90 -2.85
CA GLU A 16 -8.26 -6.44 -2.70
C GLU A 16 -8.16 -6.02 -1.22
N GLU A 17 -8.71 -6.82 -0.30
CA GLU A 17 -8.63 -6.62 1.15
C GLU A 17 -7.20 -6.54 1.71
N ASN A 18 -6.22 -7.23 1.09
CA ASN A 18 -4.84 -7.26 1.60
C ASN A 18 -4.08 -5.98 1.25
N ILE A 19 -4.32 -5.41 0.06
CA ILE A 19 -3.68 -4.13 -0.34
C ILE A 19 -4.22 -3.00 0.52
N ILE A 20 -5.55 -2.93 0.63
CA ILE A 20 -6.24 -1.88 1.37
C ILE A 20 -5.85 -1.91 2.84
N GLY A 21 -5.84 -3.11 3.45
CA GLY A 21 -5.41 -3.30 4.84
C GLY A 21 -3.97 -2.84 5.07
N THR A 22 -3.06 -3.22 4.17
CA THR A 22 -1.64 -2.88 4.29
C THR A 22 -1.37 -1.37 4.12
N ILE A 23 -2.05 -0.71 3.18
CA ILE A 23 -1.98 0.76 3.02
C ILE A 23 -2.56 1.45 4.27
N ALA A 24 -3.69 0.97 4.78
CA ALA A 24 -4.32 1.54 5.97
C ALA A 24 -3.42 1.43 7.21
N ASP A 25 -2.77 0.30 7.43
CA ASP A 25 -1.84 0.09 8.54
C ASP A 25 -0.57 0.94 8.43
N GLN A 26 -0.05 1.15 7.22
CA GLN A 26 1.06 2.09 7.02
C GLN A 26 0.66 3.52 7.37
N LYS A 27 -0.51 3.99 6.89
CA LYS A 27 -0.99 5.34 7.22
C LYS A 27 -1.19 5.51 8.72
N ARG A 28 -1.66 4.47 9.44
CA ARG A 28 -1.73 4.48 10.91
C ARG A 28 -0.33 4.57 11.54
N SER A 29 0.64 3.80 11.08
CA SER A 29 2.02 3.78 11.63
C SER A 29 2.74 5.12 11.46
N ALA A 30 2.64 5.75 10.28
CA ALA A 30 3.22 7.06 10.02
C ALA A 30 2.67 8.16 10.95
N VAL A 31 1.36 8.11 11.26
CA VAL A 31 0.73 9.06 12.20
C VAL A 31 1.27 8.88 13.63
N VAL A 32 1.47 7.64 14.08
CA VAL A 32 2.06 7.36 15.41
C VAL A 32 3.47 7.93 15.53
N GLN A 33 4.25 7.92 14.46
CA GLN A 33 5.60 8.52 14.44
C GLN A 33 5.54 10.05 14.48
N ASN A 34 4.63 10.68 13.73
CA ASN A 34 4.46 12.13 13.74
C ASN A 34 3.96 12.66 15.11
N LEU A 35 3.21 11.85 15.86
CA LEU A 35 2.74 12.19 17.21
C LEU A 35 3.85 12.24 18.28
N LYS A 36 5.04 11.69 18.01
CA LYS A 36 6.18 11.72 18.96
C LYS A 36 6.95 13.04 18.94
N SER A 37 6.63 13.94 18.02
CA SER A 37 7.21 15.30 17.98
C SER A 37 6.51 16.18 19.03
N PRO A 38 7.24 16.73 20.01
CA PRO A 38 6.60 17.46 21.11
C PRO A 38 6.28 18.89 20.66
N MET A 39 5.08 19.14 20.14
CA MET A 39 4.38 20.43 20.30
C MET A 39 2.93 20.40 19.77
N ARG A 40 2.00 20.69 20.71
CA ARG A 40 0.57 21.02 20.57
C ARG A 40 -0.39 19.90 20.15
N THR A 41 -1.05 19.36 21.18
CA THR A 41 -2.21 18.47 21.19
C THR A 41 -3.33 18.93 20.25
N LYS A 42 -3.29 18.47 19.01
CA LYS A 42 -4.49 18.17 18.22
C LYS A 42 -4.49 16.66 18.02
N VAL A 43 -5.39 15.96 18.73
CA VAL A 43 -5.64 14.54 18.49
C VAL A 43 -6.41 14.48 17.16
N VAL A 44 -5.66 14.41 16.06
CA VAL A 44 -6.22 14.24 14.72
C VAL A 44 -6.59 12.76 14.58
N THR A 45 -7.87 12.48 14.35
CA THR A 45 -8.37 11.12 14.15
C THR A 45 -8.47 10.88 12.65
N PHE A 46 -7.43 10.28 12.09
CA PHE A 46 -7.41 9.91 10.69
C PHE A 46 -8.40 8.77 10.43
N TYR A 47 -9.34 9.00 9.52
CA TYR A 47 -10.14 7.93 8.95
C TYR A 47 -9.27 7.16 7.94
N PRO A 48 -9.37 5.83 7.85
CA PRO A 48 -8.64 5.07 6.84
C PRO A 48 -9.00 5.64 5.46
N ALA A 49 -7.98 5.98 4.67
CA ALA A 49 -8.18 6.51 3.34
C ALA A 49 -8.97 5.49 2.53
N GLN A 50 -10.14 5.90 2.03
CA GLN A 50 -10.97 5.04 1.21
C GLN A 50 -10.33 4.94 -0.17
N ILE A 51 -9.79 3.78 -0.51
CA ILE A 51 -9.27 3.49 -1.85
C ILE A 51 -10.48 3.29 -2.76
N LEU A 52 -10.51 4.05 -3.85
CA LEU A 52 -11.56 4.01 -4.86
C LEU A 52 -11.18 3.11 -6.03
N HIS A 53 -9.91 3.14 -6.42
CA HIS A 53 -9.40 2.44 -7.59
C HIS A 53 -7.90 2.17 -7.46
N ILE A 54 -7.44 1.07 -8.04
CA ILE A 54 -6.03 0.70 -8.17
C ILE A 54 -5.74 0.51 -9.66
N SER A 55 -4.62 1.05 -10.14
CA SER A 55 -4.26 0.99 -11.57
C SER A 55 -2.75 1.05 -11.78
N GLU A 56 -2.32 0.88 -13.03
CA GLU A 56 -0.91 0.94 -13.45
C GLU A 56 -0.01 0.00 -12.64
N LEU A 57 -0.53 -1.19 -12.36
CA LEU A 57 0.18 -2.22 -11.61
C LEU A 57 1.25 -2.89 -12.49
N GLU A 58 2.51 -2.72 -12.13
CA GLU A 58 3.67 -3.20 -12.89
C GLU A 58 4.78 -3.71 -11.97
N ILE A 59 5.52 -4.73 -12.41
CA ILE A 59 6.81 -5.11 -11.80
C ILE A 59 7.91 -4.27 -12.42
N LYS A 60 8.45 -3.34 -11.64
CA LYS A 60 9.51 -2.43 -12.06
C LYS A 60 10.89 -3.10 -12.08
N GLU A 61 11.19 -3.91 -11.07
CA GLU A 61 12.51 -4.55 -10.92
C GLU A 61 12.41 -5.92 -10.25
N THR A 62 13.35 -6.80 -10.56
CA THR A 62 13.58 -8.06 -9.84
C THR A 62 15.04 -8.11 -9.39
N LYS A 63 15.27 -8.34 -8.10
CA LYS A 63 16.60 -8.42 -7.49
C LYS A 63 16.78 -9.76 -6.77
N PRO A 64 17.88 -10.49 -7.00
CA PRO A 64 18.22 -11.61 -6.14
C PRO A 64 18.59 -11.11 -4.74
N MET A 65 18.03 -11.71 -3.68
CA MET A 65 18.37 -11.40 -2.29
C MET A 65 18.55 -12.68 -1.48
N GLY A 66 19.80 -13.12 -1.33
CA GLY A 66 20.08 -14.43 -0.73
C GLY A 66 19.51 -15.56 -1.61
N SER A 67 18.69 -16.44 -1.04
CA SER A 67 18.07 -17.57 -1.73
C SER A 67 16.73 -17.25 -2.40
N THR A 68 16.08 -16.13 -2.07
CA THR A 68 14.76 -15.79 -2.62
C THR A 68 14.76 -14.45 -3.36
N PRO A 69 13.99 -14.33 -4.46
CA PRO A 69 13.91 -13.08 -5.21
C PRO A 69 13.10 -12.02 -4.45
N ILE A 70 13.50 -10.76 -4.65
CA ILE A 70 12.71 -9.58 -4.34
C ILE A 70 12.22 -8.96 -5.63
N ILE A 71 10.94 -8.62 -5.71
CA ILE A 71 10.37 -7.82 -6.79
C ILE A 71 9.97 -6.44 -6.27
N ILE A 72 10.10 -5.43 -7.12
CA ILE A 72 9.56 -4.09 -6.88
C ILE A 72 8.30 -3.94 -7.71
N VAL A 73 7.16 -3.83 -7.03
CA VAL A 73 5.87 -3.62 -7.66
C VAL A 73 5.52 -2.14 -7.53
N VAL A 74 5.19 -1.49 -8.64
CA VAL A 74 4.68 -0.12 -8.65
C VAL A 74 3.23 -0.13 -9.08
N PHE A 75 2.44 0.76 -8.49
CA PHE A 75 1.05 0.97 -8.84
C PHE A 75 0.61 2.34 -8.34
N GLN A 76 -0.52 2.81 -8.85
CA GLN A 76 -1.17 3.99 -8.31
C GLN A 76 -2.56 3.65 -7.80
N THR A 77 -3.02 4.41 -6.82
CA THR A 77 -4.39 4.31 -6.31
C THR A 77 -5.06 5.66 -6.34
N GLN A 78 -6.36 5.70 -6.64
CA GLN A 78 -7.20 6.83 -6.33
C GLN A 78 -7.80 6.63 -4.95
N GLN A 79 -7.71 7.64 -4.10
CA GLN A 79 -8.15 7.57 -2.70
C GLN A 79 -8.87 8.87 -2.31
N ILE A 80 -9.90 8.76 -1.47
CA ILE A 80 -10.47 9.94 -0.82
C ILE A 80 -9.49 10.46 0.22
N HIS A 81 -9.08 11.72 0.08
CA HIS A 81 -8.26 12.43 1.05
C HIS A 81 -9.14 13.30 1.94
N CYS A 82 -9.53 12.75 3.08
CA CYS A 82 -10.32 13.46 4.08
C CYS A 82 -9.75 13.20 5.48
N ILE A 83 -8.96 14.14 5.97
CA ILE A 83 -8.41 14.09 7.32
C ILE A 83 -9.35 14.87 8.22
N ARG A 84 -9.72 14.26 9.35
CA ARG A 84 -10.63 14.86 10.32
C ARG A 84 -10.00 14.93 11.70
N GLU A 85 -10.35 15.98 12.42
CA GLU A 85 -10.13 16.04 13.85
C GLU A 85 -11.13 15.13 14.58
N ARG A 86 -10.82 14.77 15.83
CA ARG A 86 -11.71 13.96 16.69
C ARG A 86 -13.13 14.55 16.83
N GLN A 87 -13.27 15.87 16.74
CA GLN A 87 -14.58 16.55 16.76
C GLN A 87 -15.35 16.43 15.42
N GLY A 88 -14.82 15.73 14.42
CA GLY A 88 -15.46 15.48 13.13
C GLY A 88 -15.26 16.59 12.09
N SER A 89 -14.61 17.70 12.46
CA SER A 89 -14.24 18.78 11.55
C SER A 89 -13.16 18.31 10.58
N ILE A 90 -13.31 18.64 9.29
CA ILE A 90 -12.31 18.33 8.27
C ILE A 90 -11.14 19.31 8.46
N THR A 91 -9.93 18.77 8.63
CA THR A 91 -8.71 19.56 8.78
C THR A 91 -7.90 19.64 7.50
N GLU A 92 -8.00 18.64 6.65
CA GLU A 92 -7.27 18.58 5.38
C GLU A 92 -8.07 17.78 4.35
N GLY A 93 -8.08 18.27 3.12
CA GLY A 93 -8.87 17.70 2.03
C GLY A 93 -10.37 17.91 2.21
N GLY A 94 -11.16 16.94 1.75
CA GLY A 94 -12.60 17.04 1.65
C GLY A 94 -13.23 15.66 1.47
N LYS A 95 -14.54 15.56 1.72
CA LYS A 95 -15.28 14.30 1.51
C LYS A 95 -15.17 13.79 0.07
N ASP A 96 -15.03 14.73 -0.87
CA ASP A 96 -15.01 14.47 -2.30
C ASP A 96 -13.63 14.75 -2.92
N THR A 97 -12.62 15.08 -2.10
CA THR A 97 -11.26 15.32 -2.60
C THR A 97 -10.58 14.00 -2.91
N ILE A 98 -10.22 13.81 -4.18
CA ILE A 98 -9.60 12.57 -4.66
C ILE A 98 -8.12 12.81 -4.89
N HIS A 99 -7.28 12.00 -4.27
CA HIS A 99 -5.85 11.97 -4.51
C HIS A 99 -5.47 10.72 -5.30
N THR A 100 -4.66 10.90 -6.33
CA THR A 100 -3.90 9.81 -6.95
C THR A 100 -2.59 9.67 -6.18
N VAL A 101 -2.31 8.48 -5.66
CA VAL A 101 -1.13 8.18 -4.84
C VAL A 101 -0.32 7.08 -5.54
N TYR A 102 0.96 7.35 -5.76
CA TYR A 102 1.89 6.43 -6.41
C TYR A 102 2.67 5.64 -5.35
N TYR A 103 2.67 4.31 -5.46
CA TYR A 103 3.35 3.40 -4.54
C TYR A 103 4.44 2.58 -5.24
N ALA A 104 5.47 2.23 -4.47
CA ALA A 104 6.44 1.20 -4.80
C ALA A 104 6.60 0.24 -3.62
N TRP A 105 6.38 -1.05 -3.86
CA TRP A 105 6.41 -2.11 -2.87
C TRP A 105 7.53 -3.09 -3.17
N ALA A 106 8.41 -3.31 -2.20
CA ALA A 106 9.38 -4.40 -2.24
C ALA A 106 8.74 -5.66 -1.65
N MET A 107 8.57 -6.68 -2.49
CA MET A 107 7.96 -7.95 -2.13
C MET A 107 9.02 -9.04 -2.20
N GLN A 108 9.11 -9.89 -1.18
CA GLN A 108 10.02 -11.03 -1.17
C GLN A 108 9.22 -12.33 -1.26
N GLN A 109 9.65 -13.23 -2.14
CA GLN A 109 9.05 -14.56 -2.21
C GLN A 109 9.38 -15.33 -0.92
N MET A 110 8.35 -15.89 -0.29
CA MET A 110 8.51 -16.75 0.88
C MET A 110 9.08 -18.10 0.44
N ASP A 111 9.93 -18.67 1.30
CA ASP A 111 10.51 -19.99 1.06
C ASP A 111 9.42 -21.06 1.13
N VAL A 112 9.55 -22.10 0.31
CA VAL A 112 8.66 -23.27 0.30
C VAL A 112 8.71 -23.97 1.67
N GLU A 113 9.87 -23.93 2.34
CA GLU A 113 10.04 -24.46 3.70
C GLU A 113 9.21 -23.70 4.75
N GLU A 114 9.00 -22.38 4.55
CA GLU A 114 8.15 -21.55 5.44
C GLU A 114 6.65 -21.73 5.19
N LEU A 115 6.26 -22.24 4.02
CA LEU A 115 4.85 -22.30 3.59
C LEU A 115 4.09 -23.54 4.07
N GLY A 116 4.81 -24.60 4.46
CA GLY A 116 4.24 -25.91 4.74
C GLY A 116 3.73 -26.64 3.49
N GLU A 117 3.53 -27.96 3.60
CA GLU A 117 2.98 -28.78 2.51
C GLU A 117 1.52 -28.37 2.23
N GLY A 118 1.27 -27.66 1.11
CA GLY A 118 -0.09 -27.28 0.71
C GLY A 118 -0.21 -25.97 -0.07
N ALA A 119 0.87 -25.20 -0.18
CA ALA A 119 0.86 -23.99 -1.01
C ALA A 119 0.83 -24.34 -2.52
N LEU A 120 -0.30 -24.06 -3.17
CA LEU A 120 -0.47 -24.27 -4.61
C LEU A 120 0.28 -23.23 -5.46
N TYR A 121 0.69 -22.11 -4.87
CA TYR A 121 1.32 -20.99 -5.55
C TYR A 121 2.39 -20.31 -4.67
N PRO A 122 3.40 -19.64 -5.25
CA PRO A 122 4.35 -18.84 -4.51
C PRO A 122 3.67 -17.75 -3.68
N LEU A 123 3.96 -17.69 -2.37
CA LEU A 123 3.54 -16.57 -1.53
C LEU A 123 4.61 -15.50 -1.49
N TRP A 124 4.20 -14.24 -1.44
CA TRP A 124 5.09 -13.10 -1.29
C TRP A 124 4.75 -12.32 -0.03
N ARG A 125 5.79 -11.85 0.66
CA ARG A 125 5.70 -11.01 1.85
C ARG A 125 6.11 -9.58 1.50
N LEU A 126 5.31 -8.60 1.89
CA LEU A 126 5.72 -7.20 1.82
C LEU A 126 6.90 -6.96 2.77
N ARG A 127 8.02 -6.47 2.23
CA ARG A 127 9.21 -6.09 3.00
C ARG A 127 9.24 -4.60 3.28
N GLU A 128 8.91 -3.82 2.25
CA GLU A 128 8.95 -2.36 2.31
C GLU A 128 7.87 -1.78 1.40
N MET A 129 7.21 -0.73 1.88
CA MET A 129 6.31 0.11 1.10
C MET A 129 6.87 1.52 1.07
N GLN A 130 6.89 2.12 -0.12
CA GLN A 130 7.22 3.52 -0.31
C GLN A 130 6.08 4.24 -1.04
N GLN A 131 5.75 5.45 -0.58
CA GLN A 131 4.89 6.38 -1.30
C GLN A 131 5.77 7.31 -2.13
N LEU A 132 5.71 7.18 -3.45
CA LEU A 132 6.55 7.93 -4.38
C LEU A 132 6.05 9.35 -4.64
N GLY A 133 4.72 9.56 -4.57
CA GLY A 133 4.13 10.86 -4.84
C GLY A 133 2.62 10.90 -4.62
N ILE A 134 2.08 12.12 -4.60
CA ILE A 134 0.64 12.40 -4.53
C ILE A 134 0.32 13.45 -5.59
N GLN A 135 -0.74 13.22 -6.35
CA GLN A 135 -1.37 14.20 -7.22
C GLN A 135 -2.83 14.39 -6.80
N ALA A 136 -3.23 15.62 -6.47
CA ALA A 136 -4.62 15.94 -6.20
C ALA A 136 -5.41 16.04 -7.53
N LEU A 137 -6.54 15.34 -7.62
CA LEU A 137 -7.60 15.65 -8.56
C LEU A 137 -8.63 16.51 -7.81
N ILE A 138 -8.91 17.68 -8.38
CA ILE A 138 -9.90 18.67 -7.96
C ILE A 138 -11.24 18.06 -7.54
#